data_AF-A0A2V9X0U6-F1
#
_entry.id   AF-A0A2V9X0U6-F1
#
_cell.length_a   1.000
_cell.length_b   1.000
_cell.length_c   1.000
_cell.angle_alpha   90.00
_cell.angle_beta   90.00
_cell.angle_gamma   90.00
#
_symmetry.space_group_name_H-M   'P 1'
#
loop_
_entity.id
_entity.type
_entity.pdbx_description
1 polymer ?
#
loop_
_entity_poly.entity_id
_entity_poly.type
_entity_poly.pdbx_seq_one_letter_code
_entity_poly.pdbx_strand_id
1 'polypeptide(L)'
;MRLLLESGDGSPAKEYRIDDGNVEVRTLDPEGGSVRSTGSVWWRLTPEQLSVHVERNTVVAQWLERRLGWRRLLQACVDQEPSMEKVA
;
A
#
# COMPACT_ATOMS: atom_id res chain seq x y z
N MET A 1 10.27 -5.52 -2.65
CA MET A 1 9.48 -6.35 -3.62
C MET A 1 8.24 -5.59 -4.03
N ARG A 2 7.66 -5.85 -5.21
CA ARG A 2 6.53 -5.06 -5.72
C ARG A 2 5.35 -5.91 -6.21
N LEU A 3 4.16 -5.33 -6.16
CA LEU A 3 2.92 -5.85 -6.74
C LEU A 3 2.28 -4.73 -7.56
N LEU A 4 2.03 -4.98 -8.84
CA LEU A 4 1.24 -4.08 -9.69
C LEU A 4 -0.19 -4.62 -9.76
N LEU A 5 -1.16 -3.76 -9.50
CA LEU A 5 -2.58 -4.01 -9.68
C LEU A 5 -3.09 -3.10 -10.79
N GLU A 6 -3.34 -3.70 -11.94
CA GLU A 6 -3.94 -3.03 -13.08
C GLU A 6 -5.45 -2.93 -12.88
N SER A 7 -6.04 -1.79 -13.29
CA SER A 7 -7.49 -1.63 -13.29
C SER A 7 -8.05 -1.99 -14.66
N GLY A 8 -9.00 -2.91 -14.72
CA GLY A 8 -9.65 -3.33 -15.97
C GLY A 8 -10.69 -2.34 -16.49
N ASP A 9 -11.01 -1.29 -15.74
CA ASP A 9 -12.04 -0.29 -16.02
C ASP A 9 -11.48 1.05 -16.53
N GLY A 10 -10.17 1.12 -16.81
CA GLY A 10 -9.50 2.35 -17.19
C GLY A 10 -9.15 3.27 -16.01
N SER A 11 -9.45 2.88 -14.77
CA SER A 11 -8.90 3.57 -13.59
C SER A 11 -7.37 3.40 -13.53
N PRO A 12 -6.65 4.35 -12.92
CA PRO A 12 -5.20 4.26 -12.88
C PRO A 12 -4.71 3.08 -12.05
N ALA A 13 -3.67 2.39 -12.53
CA ALA A 13 -3.10 1.23 -11.86
C ALA A 13 -2.45 1.62 -10.52
N LYS A 14 -2.38 0.68 -9.57
CA LYS A 14 -1.71 0.87 -8.29
C LYS A 14 -0.51 -0.04 -8.17
N GLU A 15 0.63 0.52 -7.78
CA GLU A 15 1.82 -0.26 -7.45
C GLU A 15 2.00 -0.25 -5.93
N TYR A 16 2.27 -1.43 -5.37
CA TYR A 16 2.54 -1.64 -3.95
C TYR A 16 3.98 -2.10 -3.79
N ARG A 17 4.64 -1.68 -2.70
CA ARG A 17 5.95 -2.19 -2.29
C ARG A 17 6.02 -2.41 -0.79
N ILE A 18 6.98 -3.23 -0.39
CA ILE A 18 7.43 -3.34 1.00
C ILE A 18 8.79 -2.65 1.07
N ASP A 19 8.92 -1.64 1.92
CA ASP A 19 10.13 -0.86 2.16
C ASP A 19 10.34 -0.69 3.67
N ASP A 20 11.48 -1.17 4.20
CA ASP A 20 11.81 -1.17 5.63
C ASP A 20 10.68 -1.66 6.56
N GLY A 21 9.95 -2.71 6.14
CA GLY A 21 8.81 -3.26 6.89
C GLY A 21 7.51 -2.48 6.73
N ASN A 22 7.53 -1.32 6.07
CA ASN A 22 6.36 -0.53 5.74
C ASN A 22 5.78 -0.97 4.40
N VAL A 23 4.44 -0.98 4.33
CA VAL A 23 3.74 -1.19 3.06
C VAL A 23 3.43 0.17 2.48
N GLU A 24 3.92 0.41 1.27
CA GLU A 24 3.69 1.65 0.56
C GLU A 24 2.97 1.38 -0.74
N VAL A 25 2.22 2.38 -1.18
CA VAL A 25 1.48 2.35 -2.44
C VAL A 25 1.71 3.64 -3.20
N ARG A 26 1.63 3.55 -4.51
CA ARG A 26 1.52 4.71 -5.40
C ARG A 26 0.50 4.43 -6.50
N THR A 27 -0.10 5.49 -7.00
CA THR A 27 -0.95 5.45 -8.18
C THR A 27 -0.11 5.78 -9.41
N LEU A 28 -0.17 4.92 -10.42
CA LEU A 28 0.49 5.11 -11.71
C LEU A 28 -0.44 5.85 -12.68
N ASP A 29 0.12 6.45 -13.72
CA ASP A 29 -0.67 7.00 -14.80
C ASP A 29 -1.38 5.93 -15.64
N PRO A 30 -2.39 6.32 -16.44
CA PRO A 30 -3.03 5.44 -17.42
C PRO A 30 -2.05 4.76 -18.39
N GLU A 31 -0.89 5.38 -18.66
CA GLU A 31 0.17 4.80 -19.52
C GLU A 31 1.12 3.87 -18.75
N GLY A 32 0.84 3.57 -17.46
CA GLY A 32 1.71 2.78 -16.59
C GLY A 32 3.00 3.50 -16.17
N GLY A 33 3.14 4.76 -16.58
CA GLY A 33 4.27 5.63 -16.25
C GLY A 33 4.13 6.31 -14.89
N SER A 34 5.24 6.90 -14.44
CA SER A 34 5.25 7.87 -13.35
C SER A 34 4.83 9.23 -13.88
N VAL A 35 3.83 9.88 -13.26
CA VAL A 35 3.36 11.23 -13.64
C VAL A 35 4.52 12.19 -13.73
N ARG A 36 4.85 12.65 -14.95
CA ARG A 36 5.99 13.53 -15.18
C ARG A 36 5.84 14.93 -14.56
N SER A 37 4.65 15.32 -14.11
CA SER A 37 4.41 16.62 -13.47
C SER A 37 4.26 16.56 -11.94
N THR A 38 3.97 15.39 -11.35
CA THR A 38 3.72 15.26 -9.90
C THR A 38 4.22 13.94 -9.33
N GLY A 39 5.19 13.31 -10.02
CA GLY A 39 5.92 12.08 -9.71
C GLY A 39 5.22 11.17 -8.72
N SER A 40 4.52 10.13 -9.18
CA SER A 40 3.82 9.12 -8.37
C SER A 40 4.57 8.80 -7.07
N VAL A 41 4.27 9.57 -6.02
CA VAL A 41 4.99 9.53 -4.75
C VAL A 41 4.57 8.26 -4.06
N TRP A 42 5.50 7.56 -3.44
CA TRP A 42 5.16 6.45 -2.56
C TRP A 42 4.61 7.02 -1.26
N TRP A 43 3.43 6.55 -0.85
CA TRP A 43 2.93 6.85 0.50
C TRP A 43 2.69 5.55 1.25
N ARG A 44 2.96 5.60 2.55
CA ARG A 44 2.74 4.50 3.47
C ARG A 44 1.25 4.25 3.64
N LEU A 45 0.85 2.98 3.64
CA LEU A 45 -0.48 2.57 4.06
C LEU A 45 -0.58 2.63 5.57
N THR A 46 -1.65 3.24 6.07
CA THR A 46 -1.93 3.24 7.50
C THR A 46 -2.36 1.83 7.96
N PRO A 47 -2.29 1.55 9.27
CA PRO A 47 -2.78 0.29 9.83
C PRO A 47 -4.26 0.01 9.49
N GLU A 48 -5.10 1.06 9.45
CA GLU A 48 -6.51 0.94 9.09
C GLU A 48 -6.67 0.55 7.62
N GLN A 49 -5.88 1.15 6.71
CA GLN A 49 -5.91 0.80 5.29
C GLN A 49 -5.43 -0.63 5.05
N LEU A 50 -4.40 -1.06 5.78
CA LEU A 50 -3.94 -2.46 5.76
C LEU A 50 -5.00 -3.42 6.29
N SER A 51 -5.68 -3.05 7.37
CA SER A 51 -6.78 -3.83 7.96
C SER A 51 -7.90 -4.06 6.94
N VAL A 52 -8.31 -3.02 6.20
CA VAL A 52 -9.32 -3.16 5.13
C VAL A 52 -8.88 -4.18 4.06
N HIS A 53 -7.60 -4.20 3.69
CA HIS A 53 -7.08 -5.18 2.73
C HIS A 53 -7.15 -6.62 3.28
N VAL A 54 -6.82 -6.81 4.55
CA VAL A 54 -6.84 -8.10 5.25
C VAL A 54 -8.26 -8.60 5.46
N GLU A 55 -9.15 -7.75 5.99
CA GLU A 55 -10.57 -8.07 6.23
C GLU A 55 -11.28 -8.50 4.94
N ARG A 56 -11.00 -7.82 3.83
CA ARG A 56 -11.58 -8.14 2.52
C ARG A 56 -10.84 -9.25 1.77
N ASN A 57 -9.78 -9.83 2.35
CA ASN A 57 -8.92 -10.83 1.75
C ASN A 57 -8.49 -10.48 0.30
N THR A 58 -8.08 -9.23 0.11
CA THR A 58 -7.69 -8.73 -1.22
C THR A 58 -6.40 -9.38 -1.72
N VAL A 59 -6.13 -9.28 -3.03
CA VAL A 59 -4.85 -9.72 -3.62
C VAL A 59 -3.64 -9.08 -2.93
N VAL A 60 -3.77 -7.84 -2.45
CA VAL A 60 -2.73 -7.16 -1.67
C VAL A 60 -2.47 -7.91 -0.36
N ALA A 61 -3.51 -8.29 0.39
CA ALA A 61 -3.35 -9.04 1.64
C ALA A 61 -2.72 -10.41 1.44
N GLN A 62 -3.15 -11.15 0.41
CA GLN A 62 -2.56 -12.44 0.07
C GLN A 62 -1.09 -12.32 -0.34
N TRP A 63 -0.76 -11.27 -1.10
CA TRP A 63 0.62 -10.98 -1.46
C TRP A 63 1.45 -10.62 -0.22
N LEU A 64 0.93 -9.77 0.67
CA LEU A 64 1.61 -9.40 1.92
C LEU A 64 1.82 -10.61 2.83
N GLU A 65 0.82 -11.47 2.98
CA GLU A 65 0.92 -12.69 3.79
C GLU A 65 2.04 -13.60 3.29
N ARG A 66 2.13 -13.81 1.97
CA ARG A 66 3.20 -14.63 1.36
C ARG A 66 4.59 -14.06 1.54
N ARG A 67 4.73 -12.74 1.75
CA ARG A 67 6.04 -12.05 1.85
C ARG A 67 6.46 -11.78 3.30
N LEU A 68 5.52 -11.38 4.15
CA LEU A 68 5.77 -10.99 5.54
C LEU A 68 5.45 -12.13 6.52
N GLY A 69 4.54 -13.04 6.15
CA GLY A 69 3.89 -13.98 7.05
C GLY A 69 2.74 -13.35 7.83
N TRP A 70 1.77 -14.18 8.24
CA TRP A 70 0.54 -13.70 8.87
C TRP A 70 0.76 -12.86 10.13
N ARG A 71 1.72 -13.24 10.99
CA ARG A 71 2.01 -12.54 12.26
C ARG A 71 2.45 -11.09 12.02
N ARG A 72 3.38 -10.87 11.10
CA ARG A 72 3.89 -9.53 10.79
C ARG A 72 2.85 -8.68 10.07
N LEU A 73 2.03 -9.29 9.22
CA LEU A 73 0.92 -8.60 8.58
C LEU A 73 -0.09 -8.08 9.62
N LEU A 74 -0.47 -8.89 10.60
CA LEU A 74 -1.37 -8.44 11.66
C LEU A 74 -0.74 -7.37 12.55
N GLN A 75 0.56 -7.48 12.86
CA GLN A 75 1.27 -6.44 13.61
C GLN A 75 1.20 -5.09 12.87
N ALA A 76 1.43 -5.09 11.56
CA ALA A 76 1.32 -3.89 10.73
C ALA A 76 -0.12 -3.32 10.64
N CYS A 77 -1.15 -4.12 10.94
CA CYS A 77 -2.54 -3.68 11.01
C CYS A 77 -2.90 -3.00 12.34
N VAL A 78 -2.07 -3.14 13.38
CA VAL A 78 -2.31 -2.57 14.72
C VAL A 78 -1.24 -1.57 15.16
N ASP A 79 -0.10 -1.52 14.48
CA ASP A 79 1.00 -0.58 14.76
C ASP A 79 0.56 0.85 14.43
N GLN A 80 -0.06 1.52 15.40
CA GLN A 80 -0.35 2.95 15.29
C GLN A 80 0.97 3.71 15.11
N GLU A 81 1.10 4.45 14.02
CA GLU A 81 2.10 5.52 13.98
C GLU A 81 1.72 6.51 15.10
N PRO A 82 2.69 6.98 15.91
CA PRO A 82 2.41 8.06 16.84
C PRO A 82 1.87 9.20 15.99
N SER A 83 0.59 9.52 16.20
CA SER A 83 -0.06 10.65 15.57
C SER A 83 0.87 11.84 15.78
N MET A 84 1.50 12.31 14.69
CA MET A 84 2.08 13.63 14.69
C MET A 84 0.89 14.57 14.80
N GLU A 85 0.50 14.81 16.05
CA GLU A 85 -0.38 15.88 16.46
C GLU A 85 0.12 17.10 15.73
N LYS A 86 -0.73 17.63 14.87
CA LYS A 86 -0.49 18.88 14.17
C LYS A 86 -0.51 19.95 15.27
N VAL A 87 0.64 20.21 15.88
CA VAL A 87 0.78 21.23 16.91
C VAL A 87 0.75 22.59 16.20
N ALA A 88 -0.35 23.31 16.43
CA ALA A 88 -0.64 24.74 16.24
C ALA A 88 -0.30 25.39 14.90
#